data_AF-A0A6N7CHQ8-F1
#
_entry.id   AF-A0A6N7CHQ8-F1
#
_cell.length_a   1.000
_cell.length_b   1.000
_cell.length_c   1.000
_cell.angle_alpha   90.00
_cell.angle_beta   90.00
_cell.angle_gamma   90.00
#
_symmetry.space_group_name_H-M   'P 1'
#
loop_
_entity.id
_entity.type
_entity.pdbx_description
1 polymer ?
#
loop_
_entity_poly.entity_id
_entity_poly.type
_entity_poly.pdbx_seq_one_letter_code
_entity_poly.pdbx_strand_id
1 'polypeptide(L)'
;MDIKRKVAVGAVAVAGLSLVGAGTSAADPIPAPMPVPVPLPVMPAGTYVGTTNLPGADLIWKGKTFGHGWVMDNFGVFFPYVFGMTTPEPGGSLVTDYSPSGLNFLTDRITPKPDGTYEGTVYVNGNPVAGYALHK
;
A
#
# COMPACT_ATOMS: atom_id res chain seq x y z
N MET A 1 -68.01 19.66 26.23
CA MET A 1 -67.10 20.39 25.34
C MET A 1 -66.38 19.35 24.49
N ASP A 2 -67.11 18.69 23.60
CA ASP A 2 -67.46 19.17 22.25
C ASP A 2 -66.22 19.16 21.33
N ILE A 3 -65.99 18.14 20.51
CA ILE A 3 -66.72 17.77 19.26
C ILE A 3 -66.25 18.60 18.05
N LYS A 4 -65.90 17.85 16.99
CA LYS A 4 -65.79 18.19 15.55
C LYS A 4 -64.46 18.77 15.07
N ARG A 5 -63.92 18.42 13.89
CA ARG A 5 -64.15 17.42 12.81
C ARG A 5 -63.07 17.81 11.76
N LYS A 6 -62.48 16.91 10.98
CA LYS A 6 -63.00 16.33 9.73
C LYS A 6 -62.01 15.22 9.30
N VAL A 7 -62.41 13.95 9.18
CA VAL A 7 -63.09 13.30 8.01
C VAL A 7 -62.12 13.24 6.81
N ALA A 8 -61.79 12.10 6.19
CA ALA A 8 -62.63 10.95 5.85
C ALA A 8 -61.84 9.62 5.77
N VAL A 9 -62.47 8.55 6.26
CA VAL A 9 -62.31 7.20 5.70
C VAL A 9 -63.39 7.07 4.63
N GLY A 10 -62.99 6.84 3.38
CA GLY A 10 -63.87 6.52 2.27
C GLY A 10 -63.44 5.19 1.67
N ALA A 11 -64.27 4.17 1.87
CA ALA A 11 -64.16 2.85 1.25
C ALA A 11 -64.77 2.87 -0.18
N VAL A 12 -64.73 1.69 -0.84
CA VAL A 12 -65.44 1.27 -2.07
C VAL A 12 -64.60 1.49 -3.36
N ALA A 13 -64.39 0.55 -4.29
CA ALA A 13 -64.83 -0.84 -4.47
C ALA A 13 -63.87 -1.61 -5.42
N VAL A 14 -64.06 -2.92 -5.38
CA VAL A 14 -63.49 -4.04 -6.15
C VAL A 14 -63.50 -3.85 -7.68
N ALA A 15 -62.34 -4.12 -8.29
CA ALA A 15 -62.18 -4.85 -9.56
C ALA A 15 -60.73 -5.39 -9.54
N GLY A 16 -60.49 -6.69 -9.35
CA GLY A 16 -60.79 -7.68 -10.36
C GLY A 16 -59.75 -7.65 -11.47
N LEU A 17 -58.48 -7.92 -11.16
CA LEU A 17 -57.49 -8.23 -12.18
C LEU A 17 -56.54 -9.33 -11.68
N SER A 18 -56.90 -10.57 -11.98
CA SER A 18 -55.99 -11.71 -11.88
C SER A 18 -54.91 -11.54 -12.95
N LEU A 19 -53.75 -10.99 -12.57
CA LEU A 19 -52.52 -11.25 -13.31
C LEU A 19 -51.80 -12.42 -12.66
N VAL A 20 -51.86 -13.57 -13.35
CA VAL A 20 -50.82 -14.59 -13.24
C VAL A 20 -49.53 -13.94 -13.76
N GLY A 21 -48.76 -13.35 -12.84
CA GLY A 21 -47.41 -12.91 -13.09
C GLY A 21 -46.48 -14.09 -12.90
N ALA A 22 -45.96 -14.62 -14.00
CA ALA A 22 -45.00 -15.70 -14.05
C ALA A 22 -43.88 -15.50 -13.01
N GLY A 23 -43.58 -16.56 -12.25
CA GLY A 23 -42.43 -16.57 -11.36
C GLY A 23 -41.15 -16.35 -12.16
N THR A 24 -40.64 -15.13 -12.15
CA THR A 24 -39.22 -14.91 -12.38
C THR A 24 -38.55 -15.23 -11.06
N SER A 25 -37.98 -16.43 -10.96
CA SER A 25 -36.95 -16.68 -9.96
C SER A 25 -35.92 -15.56 -10.10
N ALA A 26 -35.85 -14.65 -9.13
CA ALA A 26 -34.74 -13.73 -9.03
C ALA A 26 -33.49 -14.62 -8.96
N ALA A 27 -32.62 -14.52 -9.97
CA ALA A 27 -31.34 -15.22 -9.92
C ALA A 27 -30.66 -14.80 -8.62
N ASP A 28 -30.17 -15.78 -7.85
CA ASP A 28 -29.38 -15.49 -6.67
C ASP A 28 -28.28 -14.49 -7.04
N PRO A 29 -28.04 -13.45 -6.22
CA PRO A 29 -27.00 -12.48 -6.51
C PRO A 29 -25.68 -13.22 -6.67
N ILE A 30 -25.06 -13.09 -7.85
CA ILE A 30 -23.74 -13.66 -8.12
C ILE A 30 -22.80 -13.15 -7.03
N PRO A 31 -22.15 -14.03 -6.25
CA PRO A 31 -21.17 -13.60 -5.26
C PRO A 31 -20.13 -12.71 -5.94
N ALA A 32 -19.88 -11.53 -5.37
CA ALA A 32 -18.84 -10.66 -5.86
C ALA A 32 -17.52 -11.46 -5.93
N PRO A 33 -16.71 -11.30 -7.00
CA PRO A 33 -15.41 -11.95 -7.07
C PRO A 33 -14.63 -11.66 -5.79
N MET A 34 -14.17 -12.73 -5.12
CA MET A 34 -13.28 -12.58 -3.98
C MET A 34 -12.04 -11.79 -4.42
N PRO A 35 -11.55 -10.82 -3.63
CA PRO A 35 -10.30 -10.14 -3.94
C PRO A 35 -9.19 -11.18 -4.10
N VAL A 36 -8.52 -11.15 -5.26
CA VAL A 36 -7.33 -11.97 -5.47
C VAL A 36 -6.24 -11.44 -4.53
N PRO A 37 -5.58 -12.27 -3.70
CA PRO A 37 -4.48 -11.81 -2.87
C PRO A 37 -3.39 -11.19 -3.75
N VAL A 38 -3.02 -9.94 -3.47
CA VAL A 38 -1.87 -9.31 -4.13
C VAL A 38 -0.60 -9.94 -3.54
N PRO A 39 0.28 -10.56 -4.34
CA PRO A 39 1.53 -11.11 -3.83
C PRO A 39 2.35 -10.02 -3.15
N LEU A 40 2.92 -10.33 -1.98
CA LEU A 40 3.92 -9.45 -1.38
C LEU A 40 5.19 -9.47 -2.23
N PRO A 41 5.92 -8.34 -2.33
CA PRO A 41 7.20 -8.33 -3.02
C PRO A 41 8.20 -9.26 -2.34
N VAL A 42 9.08 -9.85 -3.13
CA VAL A 42 10.18 -10.68 -2.62
C VAL A 42 11.16 -9.77 -1.88
N MET A 43 11.57 -10.21 -0.69
CA MET A 43 12.56 -9.48 0.10
C MET A 43 13.92 -9.47 -0.61
N PRO A 44 14.57 -8.30 -0.75
CA PRO A 44 15.92 -8.22 -1.30
C PRO A 44 16.91 -8.97 -0.42
N ALA A 45 17.94 -9.53 -1.07
CA ALA A 45 19.07 -10.16 -0.41
C ALA A 45 20.37 -9.84 -1.15
N GLY A 46 21.45 -9.69 -0.38
CA GLY A 46 22.78 -9.38 -0.87
C GLY A 46 23.11 -7.88 -0.89
N THR A 47 24.29 -7.57 -1.41
CA THR A 47 24.81 -6.21 -1.53
C THR A 47 24.47 -5.62 -2.88
N TYR A 48 24.04 -4.36 -2.87
CA TYR A 48 23.70 -3.57 -4.04
C TYR A 48 24.52 -2.28 -4.03
N VAL A 49 24.98 -1.88 -5.22
CA VAL A 49 25.60 -0.59 -5.47
C VAL A 49 24.51 0.46 -5.65
N GLY A 50 24.67 1.58 -4.95
CA GLY A 50 23.74 2.69 -4.95
C GLY A 50 24.13 3.79 -5.93
N THR A 51 23.15 4.32 -6.64
CA THR A 51 23.24 5.64 -7.32
C THR A 51 22.12 6.54 -6.80
N THR A 52 22.36 7.84 -6.70
CA THR A 52 21.37 8.79 -6.17
C THR A 52 21.31 10.05 -7.01
N ASN A 53 20.17 10.73 -6.98
CA ASN A 53 19.98 12.02 -7.63
C ASN A 53 20.55 13.21 -6.84
N LEU A 54 21.07 12.99 -5.62
CA LEU A 54 21.74 14.02 -4.85
C LEU A 54 23.20 14.20 -5.32
N PRO A 55 23.61 15.40 -5.77
CA PRO A 55 24.98 15.63 -6.23
C PRO A 55 26.02 15.34 -5.14
N GLY A 56 27.02 14.51 -5.46
CA GLY A 56 28.14 14.18 -4.58
C GLY A 56 27.80 13.21 -3.44
N ALA A 57 26.54 12.82 -3.27
CA ALA A 57 26.14 11.85 -2.25
C ALA A 57 26.67 10.44 -2.55
N ASP A 58 26.92 10.12 -3.82
CA ASP A 58 27.59 8.90 -4.29
C ASP A 58 29.04 8.77 -3.80
N LEU A 59 29.69 9.87 -3.40
CA LEU A 59 31.01 9.84 -2.77
C LEU A 59 30.95 9.21 -1.37
N ILE A 60 29.83 9.39 -0.68
CA ILE A 60 29.65 9.01 0.73
C ILE A 60 28.81 7.74 0.83
N TRP A 61 27.67 7.64 0.16
CA TRP A 61 26.80 6.48 0.19
C TRP A 61 27.05 5.58 -1.02
N LYS A 62 27.29 4.29 -0.76
CA LYS A 62 27.71 3.30 -1.76
C LYS A 62 26.65 2.27 -2.09
N GLY A 63 25.51 2.31 -1.41
CA GLY A 63 24.39 1.40 -1.61
C GLY A 63 23.97 0.70 -0.32
N LYS A 64 23.38 -0.49 -0.46
CA LYS A 64 22.74 -1.20 0.65
C LYS A 64 23.07 -2.68 0.63
N THR A 65 23.12 -3.27 1.81
CA THR A 65 23.22 -4.73 1.99
C THR A 65 21.98 -5.22 2.71
N PHE A 66 21.25 -6.16 2.10
CA PHE A 66 20.03 -6.74 2.65
C PHE A 66 20.23 -8.18 3.10
N GLY A 67 19.60 -8.56 4.21
CA GLY A 67 19.57 -9.94 4.68
C GLY A 67 18.56 -10.15 5.79
N HIS A 68 17.75 -11.20 5.69
CA HIS A 68 16.81 -11.63 6.75
C HIS A 68 15.89 -10.51 7.28
N GLY A 69 15.43 -9.60 6.42
CA GLY A 69 14.58 -8.47 6.81
C GLY A 69 15.34 -7.26 7.37
N TRP A 70 16.67 -7.35 7.48
CA TRP A 70 17.54 -6.23 7.80
C TRP A 70 18.11 -5.61 6.54
N VAL A 71 18.42 -4.33 6.66
CA VAL A 71 19.25 -3.60 5.70
C VAL A 71 20.31 -2.80 6.43
N MET A 72 21.46 -2.68 5.78
CA MET A 72 22.56 -1.84 6.19
C MET A 72 22.89 -0.89 5.04
N ASP A 73 22.92 0.42 5.30
CA ASP A 73 23.51 1.37 4.38
C ASP A 73 25.03 1.27 4.41
N ASN A 74 25.59 1.10 3.22
CA ASN A 74 27.02 1.04 3.00
C ASN A 74 27.51 2.45 2.74
N PHE A 75 28.29 3.00 3.66
CA PHE A 75 28.97 4.28 3.45
C PHE A 75 30.45 4.09 3.15
N GLY A 76 31.04 5.06 2.47
CA GLY A 76 32.47 5.23 2.34
C GLY A 76 33.11 5.48 3.71
N VAL A 77 34.44 5.58 3.70
CA VAL A 77 35.27 5.69 4.92
C VAL A 77 34.72 6.76 5.88
N PHE A 78 34.81 6.48 7.19
CA PHE A 78 34.48 7.38 8.30
C PHE A 78 33.00 7.55 8.67
N PHE A 79 32.07 6.82 8.04
CA PHE A 79 30.66 6.83 8.45
C PHE A 79 30.25 5.54 9.17
N PRO A 80 29.54 5.64 10.31
CA PRO A 80 28.97 4.47 10.97
C PRO A 80 27.91 3.82 10.07
N TYR A 81 27.82 2.49 10.13
CA TYR A 81 26.75 1.76 9.46
C TYR A 81 25.38 2.20 9.99
N VAL A 82 24.45 2.47 9.07
CA VAL A 82 23.05 2.77 9.42
C VAL A 82 22.23 1.52 9.09
N PHE A 83 21.62 0.95 10.12
CA PHE A 83 20.81 -0.25 10.03
C PHE A 83 19.32 0.07 10.09
N GLY A 84 18.54 -0.68 9.32
CA GLY A 84 17.09 -0.60 9.31
C GLY A 84 16.45 -1.97 9.17
N MET A 85 15.13 -1.99 9.34
CA MET A 85 14.27 -3.13 9.08
C MET A 85 13.51 -2.89 7.79
N THR A 86 13.62 -3.81 6.84
CA THR A 86 12.86 -3.79 5.59
C THR A 86 11.66 -4.72 5.70
N THR A 87 10.48 -4.22 5.36
CA THR A 87 9.22 -4.97 5.35
C THR A 87 8.50 -4.80 4.01
N PRO A 88 7.76 -5.82 3.54
CA PRO A 88 6.92 -5.69 2.37
C PRO A 88 5.60 -4.96 2.70
N GLU A 89 5.20 -4.03 1.83
CA GLU A 89 3.90 -3.36 1.88
C GLU A 89 2.92 -3.93 0.82
N PRO A 90 1.60 -3.87 1.09
CA PRO A 90 0.59 -4.11 0.07
C PRO A 90 0.82 -3.18 -1.13
N GLY A 91 0.74 -3.73 -2.35
CA GLY A 91 0.99 -2.96 -3.58
C GLY A 91 2.40 -3.11 -4.16
N GLY A 92 3.22 -4.02 -3.62
CA GLY A 92 4.47 -4.44 -4.27
C GLY A 92 5.69 -3.61 -3.91
N SER A 93 5.57 -2.65 -2.99
CA SER A 93 6.70 -1.87 -2.48
C SER A 93 7.25 -2.46 -1.18
N LEU A 94 8.48 -2.11 -0.85
CA LEU A 94 9.13 -2.41 0.41
C LEU A 94 9.32 -1.09 1.15
N VAL A 95 9.27 -1.14 2.48
CA VAL A 95 9.62 -0.02 3.34
C VAL A 95 10.78 -0.40 4.21
N THR A 96 11.77 0.48 4.30
CA THR A 96 12.83 0.40 5.30
C THR A 96 12.58 1.42 6.39
N ASP A 97 12.50 0.97 7.64
CA ASP A 97 12.48 1.81 8.84
C ASP A 97 13.85 1.80 9.52
N TYR A 98 14.39 2.98 9.77
CA TYR A 98 15.70 3.18 10.40
C TYR A 98 15.63 3.47 11.91
N SER A 99 14.46 3.26 12.53
CA SER A 99 14.31 3.29 14.00
C SER A 99 15.29 2.41 14.78
N PRO A 100 15.78 1.23 14.30
CA PRO A 100 16.80 0.47 15.01
C PRO A 100 18.13 1.20 15.17
N SER A 101 18.41 2.19 14.30
CA SER A 101 19.57 3.08 14.40
C SER A 101 19.27 4.38 15.15
N GLY A 102 18.11 4.49 15.79
CA GLY A 102 17.64 5.72 16.44
C GLY A 102 17.16 6.80 15.47
N LEU A 103 17.00 6.49 14.18
CA LEU A 103 16.60 7.43 13.13
C LEU A 103 15.12 7.27 12.79
N ASN A 104 14.24 7.48 13.78
CA ASN A 104 12.78 7.32 13.64
C ASN A 104 12.13 8.24 12.59
N PHE A 105 12.86 9.27 12.14
CA PHE A 105 12.41 10.20 11.12
C PHE A 105 12.75 9.73 9.69
N LEU A 106 13.60 8.73 9.55
CA LEU A 106 14.17 8.29 8.27
C LEU A 106 13.51 6.98 7.84
N THR A 107 12.93 6.99 6.65
CA THR A 107 12.35 5.81 6.01
C THR A 107 12.68 5.80 4.54
N ASP A 108 12.83 4.61 3.96
CA ASP A 108 12.89 4.46 2.51
C ASP A 108 11.63 3.76 2.01
N ARG A 109 11.14 4.16 0.84
CA ARG A 109 10.20 3.36 0.03
C ARG A 109 10.93 2.84 -1.17
N ILE A 110 10.88 1.53 -1.38
CA ILE A 110 11.65 0.81 -2.38
C ILE A 110 10.70 0.03 -3.28
N THR A 111 10.81 0.24 -4.58
CA THR A 111 10.03 -0.48 -5.58
C THR A 111 10.96 -1.42 -6.37
N PRO A 112 10.76 -2.74 -6.29
CA PRO A 112 11.48 -3.70 -7.12
C PRO A 112 11.11 -3.50 -8.59
N LYS A 113 12.10 -3.66 -9.47
CA LYS A 113 11.91 -3.61 -10.92
C LYS A 113 12.04 -5.00 -11.55
N PRO A 114 11.40 -5.24 -12.71
CA PRO A 114 11.47 -6.54 -13.39
C PRO A 114 12.88 -6.98 -13.80
N ASP A 115 13.80 -6.04 -13.98
CA ASP A 115 15.20 -6.28 -14.33
C ASP A 115 16.07 -6.67 -13.12
N GLY A 116 15.48 -6.76 -11.92
CA GLY A 116 16.19 -7.10 -10.68
C GLY A 116 16.86 -5.91 -9.99
N THR A 117 16.74 -4.70 -10.54
CA THR A 117 17.12 -3.47 -9.86
C THR A 117 16.02 -3.02 -8.88
N TYR A 118 16.33 -2.03 -8.06
CA TYR A 118 15.35 -1.37 -7.20
C TYR A 118 15.43 0.13 -7.38
N GLU A 119 14.29 0.79 -7.41
CA GLU A 119 14.20 2.24 -7.23
C GLU A 119 13.79 2.53 -5.79
N GLY A 120 14.40 3.53 -5.18
CA GLY A 120 14.08 3.95 -3.84
C GLY A 120 13.88 5.45 -3.73
N THR A 121 13.09 5.85 -2.75
CA THR A 121 12.94 7.25 -2.33
C THR A 121 13.17 7.32 -0.83
N VAL A 122 14.08 8.21 -0.43
CA VAL A 122 14.35 8.54 0.97
C VAL A 122 13.31 9.54 1.44
N TYR A 123 12.71 9.25 2.59
CA TYR A 123 11.78 10.12 3.28
C TYR A 123 12.36 10.57 4.62
N VAL A 124 12.30 11.88 4.86
CA VAL A 124 12.64 12.50 6.14
C VAL A 124 11.37 13.13 6.71
N ASN A 125 10.95 12.67 7.89
CA ASN A 125 9.68 13.06 8.51
C ASN A 125 8.48 12.89 7.55
N GLY A 126 8.48 11.81 6.77
CA GLY A 126 7.43 11.53 5.78
C GLY A 126 7.46 12.39 4.51
N ASN A 127 8.47 13.25 4.33
CA ASN A 127 8.64 14.05 3.11
C ASN A 127 9.73 13.44 2.22
N PRO A 128 9.49 13.24 0.91
CA PRO A 128 10.50 12.72 0.01
C PRO A 128 11.63 13.74 -0.18
N VAL A 129 12.88 13.32 0.02
CA VAL A 129 14.06 14.20 -0.06
C VAL A 129 15.06 13.79 -1.15
N ALA A 130 15.12 12.51 -1.49
CA ALA A 130 16.07 11.99 -2.47
C ALA A 130 15.55 10.73 -3.14
N GLY A 131 15.91 10.54 -4.41
CA GLY A 131 15.73 9.29 -5.14
C GLY A 131 17.06 8.55 -5.24
N TYR A 132 16.98 7.23 -5.28
CA TYR A 132 18.13 6.37 -5.55
C TYR A 132 17.75 5.13 -6.34
N ALA A 133 18.74 4.48 -6.92
CA ALA A 133 18.61 3.16 -7.53
C ALA A 133 19.66 2.22 -6.94
N LEU A 134 19.30 0.93 -6.88
CA LEU A 134 20.14 -0.14 -6.37
C LEU A 134 20.36 -1.18 -7.46
N HIS A 135 21.63 -1.46 -7.73
CA HIS A 135 22.10 -2.35 -8.80
C HIS A 135 22.95 -3.45 -8.20
N LYS A 136 22.88 -4.66 -8.77
CA LYS A 136 23.78 -5.76 -8.38
C LYS A 136 25.14 -5.65 -9.06
#